data_AF-A0A926NU09-F1
#
_entry.id   AF-A0A926NU09-F1
#
_cell.length_a   1.000
_cell.length_b   1.000
_cell.length_c   1.000
_cell.angle_alpha   90.00
_cell.angle_beta   90.00
_cell.angle_gamma   90.00
#
_symmetry.space_group_name_H-M   'P 1'
#
loop_
_entity.id
_entity.type
_entity.pdbx_description
1 polymer ?
#
loop_
_entity_poly.entity_id
_entity_poly.type
_entity_poly.pdbx_seq_one_letter_code
_entity_poly.pdbx_strand_id
1 'polypeptide(L)'
;MCFAVSFTVVNGQGKQVRVDLYKDPFIIQADQSILVTIPADLTDHVLRMAYAIINTGKYQPLIDSLAAYKAAHQLNDWLYYQLIRHVAQQLAPKEDNYGRYTFYKWFMLNKSGYDARLALSHQKVIFYVYNNEDISDIPYFMVNGKQFVCLNIHDYAKANLNDDPPQPVNIGAESPGKPFSYKVTLMPDFTPSTEIEKNVSFEYGRKKYYFKVKLNTEQEKAFVNYPGVSFETYFNIPLSKQTYASLIPVLKKNLKGMDEKKGVNYLMRFTRYAFLYENDNENFGREKRLSPGETLASTYSDCDDRAALFFYLVKEIYNLPMIALLYPTHITMAVEFSKPIGDPIMYNGKAYSVCEPTPQAENTNIGQLSAKLKHVPYQVVYAYQPPLFR
;
A
#
# COMPACT_ATOMS: atom_id res chain seq x y z
N MET A 1 -10.90 -52.04 -42.57
CA MET A 1 -10.05 -51.69 -41.41
C MET A 1 -10.24 -50.21 -41.12
N CYS A 2 -11.04 -49.88 -40.11
CA CYS A 2 -11.21 -48.50 -39.63
C CYS A 2 -10.28 -48.32 -38.43
N PHE A 3 -9.28 -47.46 -38.55
CA PHE A 3 -8.40 -47.11 -37.43
C PHE A 3 -9.14 -46.13 -36.53
N ALA A 4 -9.58 -46.60 -35.36
CA ALA A 4 -10.03 -45.74 -34.29
C ALA A 4 -8.81 -45.13 -33.61
N VAL A 5 -8.55 -43.85 -33.85
CA VAL A 5 -7.58 -43.06 -33.08
C VAL A 5 -8.19 -42.84 -31.70
N SER A 6 -7.67 -43.57 -30.71
CA SER A 6 -7.99 -43.33 -29.31
C SER A 6 -7.34 -42.02 -28.88
N PHE A 7 -8.15 -40.98 -28.71
CA PHE A 7 -7.71 -39.80 -27.97
C PHE A 7 -7.60 -40.17 -26.50
N THR A 8 -6.38 -40.47 -26.05
CA THR A 8 -6.06 -40.44 -24.63
C THR A 8 -6.15 -38.99 -24.17
N VAL A 9 -7.28 -38.65 -23.55
CA VAL A 9 -7.39 -37.46 -22.73
C VAL A 9 -6.45 -37.65 -21.54
N VAL A 10 -5.26 -37.04 -21.62
CA VAL A 10 -4.39 -36.89 -20.45
C VAL A 10 -5.10 -35.90 -19.54
N ASN A 11 -5.87 -36.42 -18.57
CA ASN A 11 -6.36 -35.60 -17.46
C ASN A 11 -5.14 -34.96 -16.79
N GLY A 12 -4.98 -33.65 -16.96
CA GLY A 12 -3.90 -32.90 -16.32
C GLY A 12 -3.95 -33.14 -14.81
N GLN A 13 -2.85 -33.66 -14.25
CA GLN A 13 -2.74 -34.09 -12.84
C GLN A 13 -2.64 -32.90 -11.85
N GLY A 14 -3.33 -31.79 -12.12
CA GLY A 14 -3.20 -30.55 -11.37
C GLY A 14 -4.43 -29.64 -11.49
N LYS A 15 -4.50 -28.61 -10.66
CA LYS A 15 -5.50 -27.54 -10.71
C LYS A 15 -4.90 -26.34 -11.42
N GLN A 16 -5.54 -25.86 -12.49
CA GLN A 16 -5.14 -24.62 -13.12
C GLN A 16 -5.43 -23.45 -12.19
N VAL A 17 -4.42 -22.65 -11.91
CA VAL A 17 -4.52 -21.37 -11.19
C VAL A 17 -4.25 -20.27 -12.21
N ARG A 18 -5.20 -19.35 -12.35
CA ARG A 18 -5.06 -18.13 -13.14
C ARG A 18 -5.42 -16.92 -12.27
N VAL A 19 -4.55 -15.92 -12.25
CA VAL A 19 -4.76 -14.64 -11.55
C VAL A 19 -4.50 -13.48 -12.51
N ASP A 20 -5.55 -12.71 -12.78
CA ASP A 20 -5.53 -11.51 -13.63
C ASP A 20 -5.53 -10.26 -12.72
N LEU A 21 -4.37 -9.92 -12.13
CA LEU A 21 -4.24 -8.81 -11.16
C LEU A 21 -3.44 -7.61 -11.70
N TYR A 22 -2.28 -7.88 -12.29
CA TYR A 22 -1.42 -6.87 -12.93
C TYR A 22 -1.44 -7.03 -14.45
N LYS A 23 -0.55 -6.33 -15.16
CA LYS A 23 -0.49 -6.31 -16.62
C LYS A 23 -0.53 -7.70 -17.27
N ASP A 24 0.26 -8.64 -16.76
CA ASP A 24 0.35 -9.99 -17.30
C ASP A 24 -0.29 -10.99 -16.32
N PRO A 25 -1.08 -11.98 -16.79
CA PRO A 25 -1.70 -12.95 -15.91
C PRO A 25 -0.65 -13.89 -15.29
N PHE A 26 -0.81 -14.21 -14.01
CA PHE A 26 -0.10 -15.32 -13.38
C PHE A 26 -0.85 -16.61 -13.68
N ILE A 27 -0.19 -17.57 -14.33
CA ILE A 27 -0.79 -18.86 -14.72
C ILE A 27 0.13 -20.01 -14.32
N ILE A 28 -0.42 -21.00 -13.63
CA ILE A 28 0.28 -22.24 -13.30
C ILE A 28 -0.66 -23.43 -13.17
N GLN A 29 -0.15 -24.63 -13.43
CA GLN A 29 -0.79 -25.88 -13.04
C GLN A 29 -0.29 -26.29 -11.65
N ALA A 30 -1.09 -26.07 -10.62
CA ALA A 30 -0.79 -26.50 -9.26
C ALA A 30 -0.91 -28.03 -9.17
N ASP A 31 0.14 -28.70 -8.71
CA ASP A 31 0.15 -30.17 -8.60
C ASP A 31 -0.90 -30.66 -7.58
N GLN A 32 -1.56 -31.78 -7.84
CA GLN A 32 -2.57 -32.33 -6.91
C GLN A 32 -2.01 -32.61 -5.52
N SER A 33 -0.72 -32.96 -5.40
CA SER A 33 -0.08 -33.26 -4.10
C SER A 33 0.00 -32.05 -3.16
N ILE A 34 -0.19 -30.83 -3.66
CA ILE A 34 -0.20 -29.63 -2.83
C ILE A 34 -1.60 -29.16 -2.45
N LEU A 35 -2.64 -29.83 -2.93
CA LEU A 35 -4.04 -29.54 -2.63
C LEU A 35 -4.46 -30.23 -1.33
N VAL A 36 -4.05 -29.67 -0.19
CA VAL A 36 -4.36 -30.23 1.13
C VAL A 36 -5.81 -29.97 1.57
N THR A 37 -6.37 -30.93 2.30
CA THR A 37 -7.66 -30.79 2.98
C THR A 37 -7.44 -30.29 4.40
N ILE A 38 -8.18 -29.25 4.78
CA ILE A 38 -8.18 -28.70 6.13
C ILE A 38 -9.66 -28.59 6.55
N PRO A 39 -10.11 -29.25 7.62
CA PRO A 39 -11.48 -29.12 8.12
C PRO A 39 -11.79 -27.69 8.57
N ALA A 40 -13.09 -27.36 8.69
CA ALA A 40 -13.52 -26.06 9.19
C ALA A 40 -13.15 -25.85 10.67
N ASP A 41 -13.15 -26.93 11.46
CA ASP A 41 -12.66 -26.92 12.83
C ASP A 41 -11.12 -26.90 12.84
N LEU A 42 -10.56 -25.73 13.14
CA LEU A 42 -9.13 -25.49 13.06
C LEU A 42 -8.45 -25.77 14.39
N THR A 43 -7.49 -26.68 14.38
CA THR A 43 -6.62 -26.96 15.51
C THR A 43 -5.15 -26.86 15.10
N ASP A 44 -4.26 -26.67 16.09
CA ASP A 44 -2.82 -26.68 15.87
C ASP A 44 -2.36 -28.01 15.22
N HIS A 45 -2.93 -29.13 15.65
CA HIS A 45 -2.65 -30.44 15.07
C HIS A 45 -3.01 -30.53 13.58
N VAL A 46 -4.20 -30.04 13.20
CA VAL A 46 -4.67 -30.01 11.80
C VAL A 46 -3.72 -29.20 10.92
N LEU A 47 -3.30 -28.00 11.36
CA LEU A 47 -2.40 -27.14 10.59
C LEU A 47 -1.00 -27.76 10.44
N ARG A 48 -0.48 -28.42 11.48
CA ARG A 48 0.79 -29.16 11.41
C ARG A 48 0.73 -30.34 10.45
N MET A 49 -0.36 -31.13 10.49
CA MET A 49 -0.56 -32.23 9.54
C MET A 49 -0.64 -31.71 8.11
N ALA A 50 -1.41 -30.64 7.87
CA ALA A 50 -1.49 -30.02 6.55
C ALA A 50 -0.13 -29.55 6.05
N TYR A 51 0.68 -28.95 6.92
CA TYR A 51 2.06 -28.56 6.60
C TYR A 51 2.97 -29.75 6.28
N ALA A 52 2.91 -30.82 7.08
CA ALA A 52 3.68 -32.03 6.82
C ALA A 52 3.33 -32.62 5.44
N ILE A 53 2.04 -32.69 5.10
CA ILE A 53 1.56 -33.22 3.81
C ILE A 53 2.05 -32.35 2.65
N ILE A 54 1.73 -31.05 2.66
CA ILE A 54 2.07 -30.15 1.55
C ILE A 54 3.58 -30.08 1.32
N ASN A 55 4.40 -30.21 2.37
CA ASN A 55 5.86 -30.24 2.25
C ASN A 55 6.43 -31.47 1.55
N THR A 56 5.70 -32.59 1.53
CA THR A 56 6.09 -33.77 0.75
C THR A 56 5.63 -33.68 -0.70
N GLY A 57 4.73 -32.73 -1.00
CA GLY A 57 4.19 -32.48 -2.33
C GLY A 57 5.11 -31.64 -3.22
N LYS A 58 4.74 -31.54 -4.50
CA LYS A 58 5.48 -30.80 -5.53
C LYS A 58 5.12 -29.31 -5.53
N TYR A 59 5.40 -28.61 -4.42
CA TYR A 59 5.08 -27.18 -4.29
C TYR A 59 6.12 -26.26 -4.95
N GLN A 60 7.35 -26.74 -5.19
CA GLN A 60 8.44 -25.90 -5.67
C GLN A 60 8.11 -25.15 -6.99
N PRO A 61 7.48 -25.78 -8.01
CA PRO A 61 7.09 -25.05 -9.23
C PRO A 61 6.14 -23.87 -8.97
N LEU A 62 5.25 -23.96 -7.98
CA LEU A 62 4.38 -22.86 -7.59
C LEU A 62 5.19 -21.70 -7.01
N ILE A 63 6.11 -22.00 -6.10
CA ILE A 63 6.95 -21.01 -5.42
C ILE A 63 7.94 -20.36 -6.40
N ASP A 64 8.56 -21.15 -7.28
CA ASP A 64 9.47 -20.63 -8.31
C ASP A 64 8.73 -19.72 -9.29
N SER A 65 7.50 -20.06 -9.67
CA SER A 65 6.68 -19.23 -10.56
C SER A 65 6.25 -17.93 -9.90
N LEU A 66 5.87 -17.98 -8.62
CA LEU A 66 5.57 -16.78 -7.84
C LEU A 66 6.80 -15.87 -7.73
N ALA A 67 7.98 -16.44 -7.47
CA ALA A 67 9.23 -15.70 -7.39
C ALA A 67 9.63 -15.09 -8.74
N ALA A 68 9.49 -15.84 -9.83
CA ALA A 68 9.74 -15.36 -11.19
C ALA A 68 8.80 -14.22 -11.56
N TYR A 69 7.52 -14.33 -11.24
CA TYR A 69 6.54 -13.26 -11.45
C TYR A 69 6.88 -12.02 -10.62
N LYS A 70 7.20 -12.21 -9.33
CA LYS A 70 7.64 -11.11 -8.45
C LYS A 70 8.81 -10.34 -9.06
N ALA A 71 9.82 -11.06 -9.56
CA ALA A 71 11.01 -10.47 -10.17
C ALA A 71 10.69 -9.76 -11.49
N ALA A 72 9.93 -10.39 -12.39
CA ALA A 72 9.58 -9.83 -13.69
C ALA A 72 8.77 -8.53 -13.58
N HIS A 73 7.87 -8.45 -12.60
CA HIS A 73 7.02 -7.28 -12.35
C HIS A 73 7.58 -6.34 -11.28
N GLN A 74 8.76 -6.65 -10.71
CA GLN A 74 9.42 -5.87 -9.66
C GLN A 74 8.49 -5.57 -8.47
N LEU A 75 7.68 -6.55 -8.06
CA LEU A 75 6.72 -6.36 -6.98
C LEU A 75 7.46 -6.19 -5.65
N ASN A 76 7.12 -5.13 -4.92
CA ASN A 76 7.43 -5.04 -3.48
C ASN A 76 6.63 -6.08 -2.69
N ASP A 77 6.93 -6.24 -1.41
CA ASP A 77 6.36 -7.35 -0.62
C ASP A 77 4.84 -7.20 -0.43
N TRP A 78 4.32 -5.97 -0.30
CA TRP A 78 2.88 -5.71 -0.21
C TRP A 78 2.13 -6.18 -1.46
N LEU A 79 2.62 -5.80 -2.64
CA LEU A 79 2.02 -6.19 -3.92
C LEU A 79 2.21 -7.68 -4.21
N TYR A 80 3.36 -8.24 -3.86
CA TYR A 80 3.59 -9.68 -3.92
C TYR A 80 2.60 -10.44 -3.02
N TYR A 81 2.31 -9.91 -1.83
CA TYR A 81 1.29 -10.49 -0.96
C TYR A 81 -0.11 -10.41 -1.59
N GLN A 82 -0.47 -9.35 -2.32
CA GLN A 82 -1.74 -9.34 -3.06
C GLN A 82 -1.81 -10.47 -4.09
N LEU A 83 -0.73 -10.72 -4.86
CA LEU A 83 -0.65 -11.88 -5.75
C LEU A 83 -0.88 -13.20 -4.98
N ILE A 84 -0.18 -13.39 -3.85
CA ILE A 84 -0.35 -14.57 -2.98
C ILE A 84 -1.80 -14.73 -2.51
N ARG A 85 -2.48 -13.64 -2.12
CA ARG A 85 -3.89 -13.67 -1.72
C ARG A 85 -4.79 -14.16 -2.85
N HIS A 86 -4.57 -13.70 -4.07
CA HIS A 86 -5.37 -14.12 -5.23
C HIS A 86 -5.07 -15.57 -5.62
N VAL A 87 -3.80 -16.02 -5.54
CA VAL A 87 -3.44 -17.42 -5.76
C VAL A 87 -4.08 -18.33 -4.69
N ALA A 88 -4.04 -17.91 -3.42
CA ALA A 88 -4.71 -18.64 -2.34
C ALA A 88 -6.23 -18.72 -2.57
N GLN A 89 -6.86 -17.64 -3.05
CA GLN A 89 -8.28 -17.61 -3.40
C GLN A 89 -8.60 -18.64 -4.50
N GLN A 90 -7.75 -18.76 -5.52
CA GLN A 90 -7.93 -19.75 -6.58
C GLN A 90 -7.74 -21.19 -6.06
N LEU A 91 -6.78 -21.43 -5.16
CA LEU A 91 -6.51 -22.76 -4.60
C LEU A 91 -7.62 -23.20 -3.62
N ALA A 92 -7.96 -22.32 -2.68
CA ALA A 92 -8.95 -22.51 -1.63
C ALA A 92 -9.74 -21.20 -1.43
N PRO A 93 -10.92 -21.07 -2.06
CA PRO A 93 -11.75 -19.88 -1.92
C PRO A 93 -12.03 -19.56 -0.45
N LYS A 94 -11.89 -18.28 -0.09
CA LYS A 94 -12.08 -17.77 1.28
C LYS A 94 -13.46 -18.13 1.84
N GLU A 95 -14.48 -18.04 1.00
CA GLU A 95 -15.89 -18.32 1.24
C GLU A 95 -16.17 -19.81 1.50
N ASP A 96 -15.40 -20.70 0.90
CA ASP A 96 -15.54 -22.15 1.10
C ASP A 96 -14.87 -22.58 2.41
N ASN A 97 -13.64 -22.10 2.65
CA ASN A 97 -12.87 -22.45 3.83
C ASN A 97 -11.80 -21.40 4.13
N TYR A 98 -12.14 -20.48 5.05
CA TYR A 98 -11.25 -19.39 5.48
C TYR A 98 -9.93 -19.88 6.09
N GLY A 99 -9.98 -20.98 6.84
CA GLY A 99 -8.82 -21.62 7.45
C GLY A 99 -7.79 -22.06 6.41
N ARG A 100 -8.26 -22.81 5.41
CA ARG A 100 -7.46 -23.31 4.31
C ARG A 100 -6.93 -22.19 3.43
N TYR A 101 -7.76 -21.19 3.13
CA TYR A 101 -7.34 -19.97 2.42
C TYR A 101 -6.16 -19.29 3.14
N THR A 102 -6.28 -19.10 4.46
CA THR A 102 -5.23 -18.44 5.27
C THR A 102 -3.97 -19.29 5.39
N PHE A 103 -4.11 -20.62 5.51
CA PHE A 103 -2.98 -21.55 5.49
C PHE A 103 -2.18 -21.45 4.19
N TYR A 104 -2.82 -21.38 3.01
CA TYR A 104 -2.09 -21.23 1.75
C TYR A 104 -1.34 -19.89 1.65
N LYS A 105 -1.94 -18.77 2.11
CA LYS A 105 -1.24 -17.49 2.19
C LYS A 105 0.03 -17.59 3.04
N TRP A 106 -0.11 -18.17 4.24
CA TRP A 106 1.01 -18.39 5.17
C TRP A 106 2.08 -19.30 4.56
N PHE A 107 1.69 -20.41 3.95
CA PHE A 107 2.61 -21.37 3.36
C PHE A 107 3.42 -20.74 2.22
N MET A 108 2.76 -20.06 1.28
CA MET A 108 3.42 -19.41 0.15
C MET A 108 4.38 -18.30 0.61
N LEU A 109 4.00 -17.49 1.61
CA LEU A 109 4.90 -16.47 2.16
C LEU A 109 6.13 -17.10 2.85
N ASN A 110 5.96 -18.13 3.67
CA ASN A 110 7.10 -18.82 4.28
C ASN A 110 8.03 -19.45 3.24
N LYS A 111 7.48 -20.15 2.24
CA LYS A 111 8.28 -20.74 1.16
C LYS A 111 8.91 -19.69 0.24
N SER A 112 8.41 -18.45 0.25
CA SER A 112 9.03 -17.29 -0.40
C SER A 112 10.12 -16.62 0.46
N GLY A 113 10.43 -17.17 1.64
CA GLY A 113 11.52 -16.74 2.52
C GLY A 113 11.15 -15.70 3.57
N TYR A 114 9.86 -15.40 3.80
CA TYR A 114 9.41 -14.52 4.88
C TYR A 114 9.19 -15.30 6.18
N ASP A 115 9.42 -14.65 7.34
CA ASP A 115 9.02 -15.22 8.64
C ASP A 115 7.54 -14.86 8.89
N ALA A 116 6.64 -15.80 8.61
CA ALA A 116 5.21 -15.62 8.80
C ALA A 116 4.64 -16.70 9.71
N ARG A 117 3.70 -16.34 10.58
CA ARG A 117 3.24 -17.18 11.69
C ARG A 117 1.73 -17.27 11.74
N LEU A 118 1.23 -18.40 12.24
CA LEU A 118 -0.19 -18.60 12.52
C LEU A 118 -0.42 -18.65 14.02
N ALA A 119 -1.56 -18.13 14.44
CA ALA A 119 -2.12 -18.30 15.78
C ALA A 119 -3.60 -18.63 15.67
N LEU A 120 -4.16 -19.25 16.70
CA LEU A 120 -5.58 -19.60 16.79
C LEU A 120 -6.24 -18.85 17.95
N SER A 121 -7.39 -18.24 17.71
CA SER A 121 -8.25 -17.64 18.75
C SER A 121 -9.68 -18.13 18.54
N HIS A 122 -10.17 -19.00 19.43
CA HIS A 122 -11.38 -19.80 19.21
C HIS A 122 -11.43 -20.45 17.80
N GLN A 123 -12.28 -19.95 16.90
CA GLN A 123 -12.44 -20.44 15.52
C GLN A 123 -11.69 -19.58 14.48
N LYS A 124 -10.92 -18.58 14.91
CA LYS A 124 -10.18 -17.65 14.05
C LYS A 124 -8.75 -18.14 13.87
N VAL A 125 -8.30 -18.18 12.62
CA VAL A 125 -6.88 -18.26 12.30
C VAL A 125 -6.34 -16.85 12.10
N ILE A 126 -5.38 -16.46 12.92
CA ILE A 126 -4.72 -15.15 12.83
C ILE A 126 -3.37 -15.34 12.14
N PHE A 127 -3.10 -14.48 11.16
CA PHE A 127 -1.94 -14.58 10.30
C PHE A 127 -1.04 -13.38 10.47
N TYR A 128 0.20 -13.62 10.88
CA TYR A 128 1.18 -12.59 11.17
C TYR A 128 2.41 -12.69 10.28
N VAL A 129 3.11 -11.58 10.09
CA VAL A 129 4.40 -11.53 9.41
C VAL A 129 5.40 -10.71 10.21
N TYR A 130 6.66 -11.16 10.23
CA TYR A 130 7.76 -10.38 10.80
C TYR A 130 7.93 -9.09 10.01
N ASN A 131 7.92 -7.96 10.71
CA ASN A 131 8.18 -6.63 10.17
C ASN A 131 9.11 -5.86 11.12
N ASN A 132 9.85 -4.91 10.59
CA ASN A 132 10.76 -4.04 11.34
C ASN A 132 10.57 -2.56 10.96
N GLU A 133 9.38 -2.21 10.49
CA GLU A 133 8.97 -0.87 10.10
C GLU A 133 7.96 -0.34 11.13
N ASP A 134 7.70 0.97 11.08
CA ASP A 134 6.67 1.56 11.93
C ASP A 134 5.29 1.37 11.29
N ILE A 135 4.50 0.47 11.89
CA ILE A 135 3.16 0.09 11.45
C ILE A 135 2.15 0.42 12.55
N SER A 136 1.11 1.14 12.18
CA SER A 136 0.00 1.52 13.04
C SER A 136 -1.32 0.85 12.62
N ASP A 137 -2.32 0.98 13.47
CA ASP A 137 -3.74 0.66 13.19
C ASP A 137 -4.08 -0.82 12.98
N ILE A 138 -3.09 -1.71 13.06
CA ILE A 138 -3.30 -3.15 13.04
C ILE A 138 -2.56 -3.85 14.21
N PRO A 139 -3.14 -4.92 14.78
CA PRO A 139 -2.53 -5.62 15.92
C PRO A 139 -1.17 -6.24 15.58
N TYR A 140 -0.29 -6.27 16.56
CA TYR A 140 0.99 -6.98 16.48
C TYR A 140 1.36 -7.59 17.83
N PHE A 141 2.38 -8.45 17.83
CA PHE A 141 3.02 -8.94 19.05
C PHE A 141 4.54 -8.98 18.89
N MET A 142 5.26 -9.04 20.02
CA MET A 142 6.71 -9.12 20.05
C MET A 142 7.17 -10.53 20.39
N VAL A 143 8.12 -11.07 19.64
CA VAL A 143 8.84 -12.32 19.98
C VAL A 143 10.33 -12.10 19.84
N ASN A 144 11.09 -12.28 20.92
CA ASN A 144 12.55 -12.14 20.91
C ASN A 144 13.03 -10.82 20.27
N GLY A 145 12.33 -9.71 20.56
CA GLY A 145 12.63 -8.39 20.00
C GLY A 145 12.17 -8.16 18.55
N LYS A 146 11.51 -9.12 17.91
CA LYS A 146 10.94 -8.99 16.57
C LYS A 146 9.44 -8.71 16.62
N GLN A 147 8.97 -7.76 15.82
CA GLN A 147 7.55 -7.40 15.71
C GLN A 147 6.86 -8.29 14.67
N PHE A 148 5.72 -8.88 15.03
CA PHE A 148 4.89 -9.69 14.16
C PHE A 148 3.54 -9.02 13.96
N VAL A 149 3.30 -8.50 12.77
CA VAL A 149 2.15 -7.65 12.42
C VAL A 149 1.05 -8.48 11.76
N CYS A 150 -0.21 -8.24 12.14
CA CYS A 150 -1.36 -9.03 11.70
C CYS A 150 -1.82 -8.67 10.28
N LEU A 151 -1.71 -9.61 9.34
CA LEU A 151 -2.05 -9.41 7.93
C LEU A 151 -3.53 -9.61 7.60
N ASN A 152 -4.32 -10.22 8.48
CA ASN A 152 -5.71 -10.61 8.19
C ASN A 152 -6.74 -10.08 9.20
N ILE A 153 -6.38 -9.12 10.05
CA ILE A 153 -7.33 -8.55 11.01
C ILE A 153 -8.57 -7.95 10.32
N HIS A 154 -8.40 -7.38 9.12
CA HIS A 154 -9.47 -6.81 8.31
C HIS A 154 -10.53 -7.83 7.86
N ASP A 155 -10.23 -9.14 7.94
CA ASP A 155 -11.22 -10.18 7.66
C ASP A 155 -12.18 -10.42 8.84
N TYR A 156 -11.87 -9.90 10.03
CA TYR A 156 -12.65 -10.06 11.26
C TYR A 156 -13.19 -8.71 11.73
N ALA A 157 -14.35 -8.32 11.22
CA ALA A 157 -14.99 -7.06 11.59
C ALA A 157 -15.15 -6.94 13.11
N LYS A 158 -14.69 -5.82 13.69
CA LYS A 158 -14.79 -5.49 15.13
C LYS A 158 -14.09 -6.48 16.07
N ALA A 159 -13.21 -7.35 15.57
CA ALA A 159 -12.45 -8.24 16.44
C ALA A 159 -11.38 -7.46 17.21
N ASN A 160 -11.39 -7.60 18.53
CA ASN A 160 -10.31 -7.14 19.40
C ASN A 160 -9.51 -8.37 19.86
N LEU A 161 -8.26 -8.48 19.42
CA LEU A 161 -7.40 -9.62 19.77
C LEU A 161 -6.94 -9.58 21.24
N ASN A 162 -7.18 -8.49 21.97
CA ASN A 162 -6.93 -8.44 23.40
C ASN A 162 -8.03 -9.14 24.22
N ASP A 163 -9.27 -9.13 23.72
CA ASP A 163 -10.40 -9.80 24.41
C ASP A 163 -10.33 -11.32 24.24
N ASP A 164 -9.69 -11.77 23.16
CA ASP A 164 -9.47 -13.19 22.84
C ASP A 164 -8.04 -13.41 22.31
N PRO A 165 -7.03 -13.49 23.20
CA PRO A 165 -5.63 -13.59 22.84
C PRO A 165 -5.31 -14.85 22.01
N PRO A 166 -4.80 -14.69 20.76
CA PRO A 166 -4.47 -15.82 19.91
C PRO A 166 -3.32 -16.67 20.47
N GLN A 167 -3.48 -17.99 20.45
CA GLN A 167 -2.47 -18.97 20.84
C GLN A 167 -1.59 -19.34 19.65
N PRO A 168 -0.25 -19.24 19.73
CA PRO A 168 0.64 -19.56 18.62
C PRO A 168 0.52 -21.01 18.15
N VAL A 169 0.55 -21.22 16.83
CA VAL A 169 0.63 -22.54 16.20
C VAL A 169 2.10 -22.84 15.91
N ASN A 170 2.69 -23.83 16.57
CA ASN A 170 4.10 -24.13 16.42
C ASN A 170 4.32 -25.15 15.28
N ILE A 171 4.27 -24.69 14.03
CA ILE A 171 4.38 -25.58 12.86
C ILE A 171 5.81 -26.11 12.63
N GLY A 172 6.81 -25.68 13.41
CA GLY A 172 8.21 -26.09 13.22
C GLY A 172 8.82 -25.62 11.89
N ALA A 173 8.16 -24.64 11.24
CA ALA A 173 8.63 -23.98 10.03
C ALA A 173 9.71 -22.92 10.35
N GLU A 174 10.62 -23.22 11.29
CA GLU A 174 11.65 -22.30 11.75
C GLU A 174 12.73 -22.15 10.67
N SER A 175 12.48 -21.25 9.74
CA SER A 175 13.53 -20.63 8.95
C SER A 175 13.71 -19.20 9.45
N PRO A 176 14.94 -18.69 9.61
CA PRO A 176 15.16 -17.26 9.83
C PRO A 176 14.78 -16.50 8.55
N GLY A 177 13.48 -16.31 8.34
CA GLY A 177 12.93 -15.58 7.22
C GLY A 177 13.25 -14.10 7.31
N LYS A 178 13.30 -13.43 6.16
CA LYS A 178 13.51 -11.98 6.08
C LYS A 178 12.26 -11.23 6.59
N PRO A 179 12.41 -9.98 7.08
CA PRO A 179 11.27 -9.13 7.38
C PRO A 179 10.49 -8.82 6.10
N PHE A 180 9.18 -8.69 6.25
CA PHE A 180 8.26 -8.19 5.24
C PHE A 180 8.23 -6.67 5.25
N SER A 181 8.39 -6.04 4.08
CA SER A 181 8.33 -4.59 3.95
C SER A 181 6.98 -4.13 3.40
N TYR A 182 6.33 -3.21 4.11
CA TYR A 182 5.15 -2.51 3.61
C TYR A 182 5.52 -1.39 2.63
N LYS A 183 6.80 -1.02 2.50
CA LYS A 183 7.23 0.04 1.58
C LYS A 183 6.91 -0.31 0.11
N VAL A 184 6.02 0.48 -0.49
CA VAL A 184 5.74 0.42 -1.93
C VAL A 184 6.64 1.41 -2.64
N THR A 185 7.77 0.93 -3.18
CA THR A 185 8.77 1.76 -3.85
C THR A 185 8.58 1.86 -5.37
N LEU A 186 7.73 1.00 -5.93
CA LEU A 186 7.37 0.96 -7.34
C LEU A 186 5.94 0.42 -7.49
N MET A 187 5.15 1.09 -8.34
CA MET A 187 3.86 0.58 -8.79
C MET A 187 4.05 -0.35 -10.00
N PRO A 188 3.35 -1.49 -10.05
CA PRO A 188 3.42 -2.39 -11.18
C PRO A 188 2.65 -1.81 -12.36
N ASP A 189 2.85 -2.38 -13.53
CA ASP A 189 1.96 -2.10 -14.65
C ASP A 189 0.63 -2.83 -14.43
N PHE A 190 -0.48 -2.14 -14.65
CA PHE A 190 -1.82 -2.71 -14.61
C PHE A 190 -2.40 -2.90 -16.02
N THR A 191 -3.43 -3.73 -16.15
CA THR A 191 -4.12 -3.95 -17.42
C THR A 191 -4.88 -2.70 -17.88
N PRO A 192 -4.92 -2.41 -19.20
CA PRO A 192 -5.71 -1.27 -19.70
C PRO A 192 -7.22 -1.38 -19.44
N SER A 193 -7.76 -2.60 -19.29
CA SER A 193 -9.18 -2.82 -19.04
C SER A 193 -9.66 -2.34 -17.67
N THR A 194 -8.73 -2.08 -16.74
CA THR A 194 -9.02 -1.60 -15.39
C THR A 194 -8.67 -0.11 -15.22
N GLU A 195 -8.28 0.56 -16.32
CA GLU A 195 -8.01 2.00 -16.38
C GLU A 195 -9.32 2.78 -16.38
N ILE A 196 -9.37 3.84 -15.57
CA ILE A 196 -10.45 4.82 -15.55
C ILE A 196 -9.89 6.22 -15.74
N GLU A 197 -10.67 7.12 -16.34
CA GLU A 197 -10.31 8.53 -16.45
C GLU A 197 -11.13 9.36 -15.45
N LYS A 198 -10.43 10.21 -14.68
CA LYS A 198 -11.05 11.18 -13.78
C LYS A 198 -10.68 12.60 -14.21
N ASN A 199 -11.72 13.43 -14.35
CA ASN A 199 -11.55 14.85 -14.60
C ASN A 199 -11.28 15.57 -13.28
N VAL A 200 -10.17 16.30 -13.23
CA VAL A 200 -9.77 17.12 -12.08
C VAL A 200 -9.61 18.56 -12.56
N SER A 201 -10.09 19.52 -11.79
CA SER A 201 -9.95 20.93 -12.13
C SER A 201 -9.77 21.79 -10.89
N PHE A 202 -9.06 22.90 -11.03
CA PHE A 202 -8.93 23.90 -9.98
C PHE A 202 -8.68 25.28 -10.60
N GLU A 203 -8.86 26.32 -9.79
CA GLU A 203 -8.59 27.70 -10.19
C GLU A 203 -7.29 28.22 -9.57
N TYR A 204 -6.49 28.91 -10.39
CA TYR A 204 -5.28 29.58 -9.94
C TYR A 204 -5.18 30.96 -10.57
N GLY A 205 -5.27 32.00 -9.75
CA GLY A 205 -5.46 33.37 -10.24
C GLY A 205 -6.84 33.51 -10.91
N ARG A 206 -6.87 33.96 -12.16
CA ARG A 206 -8.11 34.08 -12.97
C ARG A 206 -8.27 32.96 -14.00
N LYS A 207 -7.49 31.89 -13.89
CA LYS A 207 -7.46 30.80 -14.86
C LYS A 207 -7.90 29.51 -14.21
N LYS A 208 -8.85 28.83 -14.85
CA LYS A 208 -9.23 27.45 -14.54
C LYS A 208 -8.35 26.47 -15.30
N TYR A 209 -7.84 25.47 -14.59
CA TYR A 209 -6.99 24.41 -15.12
C TYR A 209 -7.76 23.09 -15.09
N TYR A 210 -7.58 22.28 -16.13
CA TYR A 210 -8.26 21.00 -16.31
C TYR A 210 -7.23 19.90 -16.54
N PHE A 211 -7.47 18.74 -15.93
CA PHE A 211 -6.64 17.56 -16.00
C PHE A 211 -7.53 16.34 -16.24
N LYS A 212 -7.06 15.46 -17.12
CA LYS A 212 -7.64 14.13 -17.34
C LYS A 212 -6.66 13.13 -16.77
N VAL A 213 -6.93 12.67 -15.55
CA VAL A 213 -6.03 11.79 -14.81
C VAL A 213 -6.45 10.35 -15.07
N LYS A 214 -5.53 9.54 -15.57
CA LYS A 214 -5.71 8.09 -15.73
C LYS A 214 -5.39 7.41 -14.40
N LEU A 215 -6.30 6.58 -13.93
CA LEU A 215 -6.21 5.85 -12.68
C LEU A 215 -6.47 4.36 -12.94
N ASN A 216 -6.26 3.52 -11.95
CA ASN A 216 -6.49 2.09 -12.07
C ASN A 216 -7.22 1.52 -10.86
N THR A 217 -8.34 0.84 -11.12
CA THR A 217 -9.19 0.28 -10.07
C THR A 217 -8.54 -0.90 -9.33
N GLU A 218 -7.61 -1.62 -9.94
CA GLU A 218 -6.85 -2.68 -9.25
C GLU A 218 -5.80 -2.10 -8.30
N GLN A 219 -5.27 -0.91 -8.60
CA GLN A 219 -4.44 -0.17 -7.64
C GLN A 219 -5.26 0.14 -6.38
N GLU A 220 -6.47 0.71 -6.53
CA GLU A 220 -7.33 1.02 -5.38
C GLU A 220 -7.63 -0.23 -4.55
N LYS A 221 -8.00 -1.35 -5.20
CA LYS A 221 -8.24 -2.64 -4.54
C LYS A 221 -7.02 -3.17 -3.78
N ALA A 222 -5.81 -3.00 -4.33
CA ALA A 222 -4.57 -3.43 -3.70
C ALA A 222 -4.26 -2.68 -2.40
N PHE A 223 -4.81 -1.47 -2.20
CA PHE A 223 -4.56 -0.64 -1.01
C PHE A 223 -5.72 -0.63 0.00
N VAL A 224 -6.88 -1.24 -0.29
CA VAL A 224 -8.04 -1.31 0.62
C VAL A 224 -7.67 -1.74 2.06
N ASN A 225 -6.73 -2.69 2.18
CA ASN A 225 -6.27 -3.25 3.45
C ASN A 225 -4.81 -2.88 3.79
N TYR A 226 -4.24 -1.88 3.12
CA TYR A 226 -2.91 -1.38 3.46
C TYR A 226 -2.98 -0.71 4.85
N PRO A 227 -2.07 -1.03 5.78
CA PRO A 227 -2.14 -0.49 7.14
C PRO A 227 -1.64 0.95 7.20
N GLY A 228 -1.81 1.57 8.37
CA GLY A 228 -1.08 2.78 8.68
C GLY A 228 0.42 2.49 8.72
N VAL A 229 1.19 3.32 8.03
CA VAL A 229 2.65 3.25 7.95
C VAL A 229 3.23 4.63 8.26
N SER A 230 4.54 4.69 8.51
CA SER A 230 5.24 5.96 8.73
C SER A 230 4.98 6.99 7.62
N PHE A 231 4.99 8.27 7.96
CA PHE A 231 4.87 9.37 7.00
C PHE A 231 5.92 9.31 5.89
N GLU A 232 7.15 8.90 6.21
CA GLU A 232 8.18 8.62 5.20
C GLU A 232 7.68 7.59 4.18
N THR A 233 7.20 6.43 4.64
CA THR A 233 6.76 5.35 3.75
C THR A 233 5.59 5.80 2.88
N TYR A 234 4.58 6.36 3.53
CA TYR A 234 3.33 6.76 2.92
C TYR A 234 3.51 7.88 1.87
N PHE A 235 4.28 8.94 2.19
CA PHE A 235 4.52 10.06 1.27
C PHE A 235 5.34 9.67 0.03
N ASN A 236 6.11 8.57 0.12
CA ASN A 236 6.96 8.12 -0.97
C ASN A 236 6.32 7.01 -1.84
N ILE A 237 5.05 6.64 -1.60
CA ILE A 237 4.34 5.72 -2.48
C ILE A 237 4.22 6.35 -3.88
N PRO A 238 4.74 5.71 -4.95
CA PRO A 238 4.76 6.32 -6.27
C PRO A 238 3.41 6.23 -6.97
N LEU A 239 3.20 7.10 -7.97
CA LEU A 239 2.12 6.95 -8.92
C LEU A 239 2.35 5.76 -9.86
N SER A 240 1.27 5.14 -10.35
CA SER A 240 1.35 4.22 -11.48
C SER A 240 1.89 4.94 -12.72
N LYS A 241 2.46 4.19 -13.68
CA LYS A 241 2.97 4.79 -14.93
C LYS A 241 1.88 5.55 -15.69
N GLN A 242 0.65 5.04 -15.70
CA GLN A 242 -0.50 5.66 -16.37
C GLN A 242 -0.90 6.98 -15.69
N THR A 243 -0.98 6.98 -14.36
CA THR A 243 -1.30 8.19 -13.58
C THR A 243 -0.19 9.23 -13.74
N TYR A 244 1.08 8.81 -13.65
CA TYR A 244 2.21 9.69 -13.91
C TYR A 244 2.14 10.33 -15.30
N ALA A 245 1.99 9.51 -16.35
CA ALA A 245 2.03 9.96 -17.74
C ALA A 245 0.87 10.90 -18.11
N SER A 246 -0.29 10.75 -17.46
CA SER A 246 -1.47 11.60 -17.69
C SER A 246 -1.45 12.92 -16.90
N LEU A 247 -0.75 12.96 -15.75
CA LEU A 247 -0.77 14.13 -14.85
C LEU A 247 0.53 14.95 -14.89
N ILE A 248 1.68 14.32 -14.64
CA ILE A 248 2.94 15.04 -14.38
C ILE A 248 3.40 15.89 -15.58
N PRO A 249 3.35 15.41 -16.84
CA PRO A 249 3.70 16.24 -17.99
C PRO A 249 2.81 17.47 -18.15
N VAL A 250 1.52 17.36 -17.83
CA VAL A 250 0.57 18.48 -17.92
C VAL A 250 0.87 19.52 -16.83
N LEU A 251 1.16 19.07 -15.60
CA LEU A 251 1.62 19.95 -14.52
C LEU A 251 2.92 20.66 -14.90
N LYS A 252 3.94 19.93 -15.35
CA LYS A 252 5.24 20.50 -15.79
C LYS A 252 5.04 21.53 -16.91
N LYS A 253 4.14 21.28 -17.87
CA LYS A 253 3.77 22.25 -18.91
C LYS A 253 3.13 23.52 -18.33
N ASN A 254 2.19 23.38 -17.40
CA ASN A 254 1.51 24.51 -16.76
C ASN A 254 2.44 25.35 -15.88
N LEU A 255 3.47 24.72 -15.31
CA LEU A 255 4.47 25.33 -14.44
C LEU A 255 5.66 25.94 -15.20
N LYS A 256 5.75 25.74 -16.52
CA LYS A 256 6.84 26.25 -17.34
C LYS A 256 6.97 27.78 -17.19
N GLY A 257 8.16 28.23 -16.79
CA GLY A 257 8.46 29.65 -16.56
C GLY A 257 8.01 30.21 -15.21
N MET A 258 7.47 29.38 -14.31
CA MET A 258 7.26 29.76 -12.92
C MET A 258 8.54 29.51 -12.10
N ASP A 259 8.91 30.47 -11.26
CA ASP A 259 9.94 30.27 -10.23
C ASP A 259 9.46 29.29 -9.15
N GLU A 260 10.37 28.86 -8.27
CA GLU A 260 10.07 27.92 -7.18
C GLU A 260 8.87 28.36 -6.34
N LYS A 261 8.84 29.63 -5.91
CA LYS A 261 7.77 30.17 -5.07
C LYS A 261 6.42 30.06 -5.77
N LYS A 262 6.31 30.54 -7.01
CA LYS A 262 5.05 30.56 -7.76
C LYS A 262 4.63 29.14 -8.14
N GLY A 263 5.59 28.28 -8.45
CA GLY A 263 5.37 26.89 -8.81
C GLY A 263 4.88 26.03 -7.65
N VAL A 264 5.56 26.12 -6.50
CA VAL A 264 5.12 25.44 -5.27
C VAL A 264 3.77 25.98 -4.82
N ASN A 265 3.52 27.29 -4.93
CA ASN A 265 2.20 27.85 -4.63
C ASN A 265 1.12 27.28 -5.57
N TYR A 266 1.41 27.12 -6.87
CA TYR A 266 0.49 26.48 -7.81
C TYR A 266 0.17 25.03 -7.39
N LEU A 267 1.18 24.24 -7.04
CA LEU A 267 1.00 22.86 -6.58
C LEU A 267 0.22 22.78 -5.27
N MET A 268 0.50 23.68 -4.31
CA MET A 268 -0.25 23.80 -3.06
C MET A 268 -1.73 24.11 -3.31
N ARG A 269 -2.04 24.94 -4.31
CA ARG A 269 -3.42 25.31 -4.67
C ARG A 269 -4.13 24.19 -5.42
N PHE A 270 -3.39 23.45 -6.26
CA PHE A 270 -3.91 22.24 -6.89
C PHE A 270 -4.34 21.24 -5.82
N THR A 271 -3.47 20.88 -4.87
CA THR A 271 -3.81 19.92 -3.82
C THR A 271 -4.91 20.40 -2.89
N ARG A 272 -4.99 21.70 -2.61
CA ARG A 272 -6.02 22.28 -1.75
C ARG A 272 -7.42 22.34 -2.36
N TYR A 273 -7.53 22.62 -3.66
CA TYR A 273 -8.81 22.97 -4.28
C TYR A 273 -9.30 21.99 -5.35
N ALA A 274 -8.48 21.02 -5.75
CA ALA A 274 -8.88 20.03 -6.75
C ALA A 274 -9.76 18.89 -6.21
N PHE A 275 -9.87 18.76 -4.89
CA PHE A 275 -10.56 17.67 -4.19
C PHE A 275 -11.52 18.22 -3.14
N LEU A 276 -12.60 17.50 -2.83
CA LEU A 276 -13.49 17.86 -1.72
C LEU A 276 -12.82 17.46 -0.39
N TYR A 277 -13.13 18.18 0.69
CA TYR A 277 -12.61 17.89 2.02
C TYR A 277 -13.65 17.14 2.84
N GLU A 278 -13.24 16.05 3.47
CA GLU A 278 -14.00 15.26 4.46
C GLU A 278 -12.97 14.55 5.35
N ASN A 279 -13.24 14.39 6.65
CA ASN A 279 -12.29 13.66 7.51
C ASN A 279 -12.43 12.15 7.32
N ASP A 280 -11.38 11.40 7.65
CA ASP A 280 -11.34 9.94 7.47
C ASP A 280 -12.38 9.17 8.30
N ASN A 281 -12.72 9.63 9.51
CA ASN A 281 -13.76 8.98 10.31
C ASN A 281 -15.15 9.13 9.66
N GLU A 282 -15.41 10.26 9.02
CA GLU A 282 -16.65 10.55 8.30
C GLU A 282 -16.69 9.79 6.96
N ASN A 283 -15.56 9.71 6.26
CA ASN A 283 -15.47 9.09 4.92
C ASN A 283 -15.29 7.55 4.97
N PHE A 284 -14.44 7.04 5.87
CA PHE A 284 -14.05 5.63 5.95
C PHE A 284 -14.45 4.94 7.26
N GLY A 285 -14.92 5.67 8.27
CA GLY A 285 -15.26 5.11 9.59
C GLY A 285 -14.05 4.76 10.46
N ARG A 286 -12.84 5.12 10.03
CA ARG A 286 -11.54 4.97 10.73
C ARG A 286 -10.50 5.88 10.08
N GLU A 287 -9.42 6.18 10.79
CA GLU A 287 -8.23 6.80 10.17
C GLU A 287 -7.72 5.93 9.00
N LYS A 288 -7.57 6.53 7.82
CA LYS A 288 -7.11 5.88 6.59
C LYS A 288 -6.42 6.87 5.67
N ARG A 289 -5.10 6.92 5.80
CA ARG A 289 -4.21 7.68 4.92
C ARG A 289 -4.20 7.10 3.49
N LEU A 290 -4.54 7.92 2.49
CA LEU A 290 -4.54 7.60 1.04
C LEU A 290 -3.24 7.99 0.30
N SER A 291 -2.55 7.03 -0.30
CA SER A 291 -1.35 7.33 -1.11
C SER A 291 -1.61 8.41 -2.18
N PRO A 292 -0.59 9.09 -2.73
CA PRO A 292 -0.82 10.12 -3.76
C PRO A 292 -1.70 9.67 -4.93
N GLY A 293 -1.61 8.39 -5.32
CA GLY A 293 -2.49 7.79 -6.33
C GLY A 293 -3.93 7.58 -5.84
N GLU A 294 -4.12 7.12 -4.60
CA GLU A 294 -5.45 6.99 -3.99
C GLU A 294 -6.11 8.35 -3.73
N THR A 295 -5.36 9.39 -3.33
CA THR A 295 -5.89 10.76 -3.22
C THR A 295 -6.42 11.25 -4.56
N LEU A 296 -5.69 10.98 -5.65
CA LEU A 296 -6.16 11.32 -7.01
C LEU A 296 -7.42 10.54 -7.39
N ALA A 297 -7.54 9.28 -6.96
CA ALA A 297 -8.72 8.45 -7.20
C ALA A 297 -9.94 8.85 -6.36
N SER A 298 -9.73 9.29 -5.11
CA SER A 298 -10.79 9.59 -4.15
C SER A 298 -11.55 10.89 -4.43
N THR A 299 -12.85 10.91 -4.15
CA THR A 299 -13.68 12.11 -4.22
C THR A 299 -13.33 13.09 -3.10
N TYR A 300 -13.08 12.55 -1.91
CA TYR A 300 -12.77 13.28 -0.69
C TYR A 300 -11.34 13.01 -0.25
N SER A 301 -10.74 13.97 0.44
CA SER A 301 -9.38 13.86 0.98
C SER A 301 -9.23 14.75 2.20
N ASP A 302 -8.43 14.32 3.16
CA ASP A 302 -8.20 15.04 4.40
C ASP A 302 -6.82 15.73 4.44
N CYS A 303 -6.28 16.04 5.64
CA CYS A 303 -4.97 16.65 5.77
C CYS A 303 -3.81 15.75 5.35
N ASP A 304 -3.86 14.47 5.72
CA ASP A 304 -2.79 13.51 5.50
C ASP A 304 -2.61 13.22 4.01
N ASP A 305 -3.73 13.02 3.31
CA ASP A 305 -3.79 12.79 1.87
C ASP A 305 -3.23 13.96 1.07
N ARG A 306 -3.67 15.18 1.40
CA ARG A 306 -3.26 16.40 0.68
C ARG A 306 -1.81 16.76 0.95
N ALA A 307 -1.32 16.50 2.16
CA ALA A 307 0.11 16.64 2.49
C ALA A 307 0.96 15.64 1.69
N ALA A 308 0.54 14.38 1.59
CA ALA A 308 1.23 13.36 0.80
C ALA A 308 1.27 13.69 -0.69
N LEU A 309 0.13 14.08 -1.28
CA LEU A 309 0.06 14.47 -2.68
C LEU A 309 0.90 15.74 -2.95
N PHE A 310 0.86 16.74 -2.06
CA PHE A 310 1.67 17.94 -2.20
C PHE A 310 3.17 17.62 -2.14
N PHE A 311 3.58 16.81 -1.15
CA PHE A 311 4.94 16.32 -1.02
C PHE A 311 5.39 15.64 -2.31
N TYR A 312 4.59 14.68 -2.82
CA TYR A 312 4.92 13.95 -4.03
C TYR A 312 5.14 14.89 -5.22
N LEU A 313 4.24 15.85 -5.44
CA LEU A 313 4.30 16.77 -6.58
C LEU A 313 5.49 17.74 -6.49
N VAL A 314 5.77 18.29 -5.30
CA VAL A 314 6.93 19.19 -5.11
C VAL A 314 8.23 18.42 -5.31
N LYS A 315 8.34 17.21 -4.74
CA LYS A 315 9.49 16.32 -4.92
C LYS A 315 9.70 15.99 -6.41
N GLU A 316 8.64 15.63 -7.13
CA GLU A 316 8.72 15.17 -8.52
C GLU A 316 9.01 16.28 -9.53
N ILE A 317 8.59 17.51 -9.24
CA ILE A 317 8.67 18.63 -10.21
C ILE A 317 9.81 19.60 -9.89
N TYR A 318 9.97 19.95 -8.61
CA TYR A 318 10.98 20.92 -8.16
C TYR A 318 12.10 20.28 -7.35
N ASN A 319 11.87 19.09 -6.80
CA ASN A 319 12.84 18.34 -6.00
C ASN A 319 13.45 19.18 -4.87
N LEU A 320 12.61 19.88 -4.10
CA LEU A 320 13.03 20.74 -3.00
C LEU A 320 13.06 19.99 -1.67
N PRO A 321 13.94 20.37 -0.73
CA PRO A 321 13.90 19.86 0.64
C PRO A 321 12.59 20.24 1.33
N MET A 322 12.04 19.30 2.10
CA MET A 322 10.74 19.47 2.76
C MET A 322 10.74 18.82 4.13
N ILE A 323 9.92 19.35 5.04
CA ILE A 323 9.60 18.74 6.32
C ILE A 323 8.08 18.61 6.48
N ALA A 324 7.65 17.51 7.09
CA ALA A 324 6.27 17.27 7.48
C ALA A 324 6.08 17.66 8.95
N LEU A 325 5.10 18.53 9.22
CA LEU A 325 4.80 19.06 10.53
C LEU A 325 3.51 18.44 11.06
N LEU A 326 3.62 17.55 12.05
CA LEU A 326 2.48 16.93 12.70
C LEU A 326 2.08 17.74 13.94
N TYR A 327 0.89 18.33 13.90
CA TYR A 327 0.18 18.90 15.02
C TYR A 327 -0.82 17.88 15.58
N PRO A 328 -1.35 18.05 16.81
CA PRO A 328 -2.28 17.09 17.42
C PRO A 328 -3.53 16.76 16.59
N THR A 329 -3.96 17.67 15.72
CA THR A 329 -5.20 17.51 14.91
C THR A 329 -4.98 17.85 13.43
N HIS A 330 -3.73 17.99 12.98
CA HIS A 330 -3.45 18.47 11.63
C HIS A 330 -2.04 18.08 11.19
N ILE A 331 -1.87 17.76 9.91
CA ILE A 331 -0.56 17.68 9.29
C ILE A 331 -0.44 18.67 8.14
N THR A 332 0.74 19.28 8.04
CA THR A 332 1.06 20.23 6.97
C THR A 332 2.52 20.10 6.57
N MET A 333 2.92 20.84 5.53
CA MET A 333 4.25 20.76 4.95
C MET A 333 4.98 22.09 5.10
N ALA A 334 6.32 22.04 5.14
CA ALA A 334 7.15 23.23 4.98
C ALA A 334 8.29 22.92 4.00
N VAL A 335 8.60 23.89 3.14
CA VAL A 335 9.53 23.73 2.01
C VAL A 335 10.72 24.67 2.20
N GLU A 336 11.93 24.17 1.95
CA GLU A 336 13.15 24.98 1.92
C GLU A 336 13.21 25.70 0.57
N PHE A 337 12.99 27.01 0.59
CA PHE A 337 13.17 27.87 -0.58
C PHE A 337 14.54 28.53 -0.53
N SER A 338 15.05 28.94 -1.70
CA SER A 338 16.26 29.76 -1.81
C SER A 338 16.21 31.04 -0.95
N LYS A 339 15.02 31.61 -0.75
CA LYS A 339 14.76 32.69 0.22
C LYS A 339 13.54 32.32 1.07
N PRO A 340 13.66 32.30 2.41
CA PRO A 340 12.53 32.06 3.29
C PRO A 340 11.38 33.05 3.05
N ILE A 341 10.15 32.58 3.18
CA ILE A 341 8.93 33.34 2.95
C ILE A 341 8.07 33.26 4.22
N GLY A 342 7.59 34.42 4.69
CA GLY A 342 6.76 34.50 5.90
C GLY A 342 7.55 34.16 7.17
N ASP A 343 6.92 33.46 8.10
CA ASP A 343 7.51 33.04 9.37
C ASP A 343 8.01 31.58 9.23
N PRO A 344 9.31 31.34 8.95
CA PRO A 344 9.80 30.00 8.66
C PRO A 344 9.96 29.16 9.93
N ILE A 345 9.81 27.84 9.75
CA ILE A 345 10.18 26.83 10.73
C ILE A 345 11.67 26.55 10.62
N MET A 346 12.39 26.65 11.74
CA MET A 346 13.80 26.30 11.82
C MET A 346 13.94 24.82 12.16
N TYR A 347 14.62 24.05 11.31
CA TYR A 347 14.89 22.63 11.53
C TYR A 347 16.31 22.30 11.06
N ASN A 348 17.13 21.72 11.94
CA ASN A 348 18.53 21.37 11.66
C ASN A 348 19.35 22.51 11.03
N GLY A 349 19.17 23.74 11.52
CA GLY A 349 19.89 24.92 11.05
C GLY A 349 19.40 25.51 9.72
N LYS A 350 18.33 24.97 9.13
CA LYS A 350 17.73 25.42 7.87
C LYS A 350 16.33 26.00 8.09
N ALA A 351 15.94 26.94 7.24
CA ALA A 351 14.65 27.63 7.31
C ALA A 351 13.66 27.06 6.29
N TYR A 352 12.52 26.56 6.76
CA TYR A 352 11.45 25.96 5.95
C TYR A 352 10.20 26.85 6.01
N SER A 353 9.71 27.29 4.85
CA SER A 353 8.48 28.10 4.78
C SER A 353 7.26 27.20 4.74
N VAL A 354 6.28 27.44 5.62
CA VAL A 354 5.05 26.64 5.68
C VAL A 354 4.29 26.70 4.35
N CYS A 355 3.87 25.55 3.85
CA CYS A 355 3.03 25.37 2.67
C CYS A 355 1.84 24.49 3.07
N GLU A 356 0.68 25.12 3.22
CA GLU A 356 -0.52 24.49 3.79
C GLU A 356 -1.44 23.92 2.69
N PRO A 357 -1.47 22.61 2.41
CA PRO A 357 -2.18 22.07 1.26
C PRO A 357 -3.66 21.78 1.54
N THR A 358 -4.18 22.01 2.75
CA THR A 358 -5.44 21.39 3.19
C THR A 358 -6.64 22.32 3.34
N PRO A 359 -6.69 23.25 4.31
CA PRO A 359 -7.91 23.97 4.69
C PRO A 359 -8.46 24.77 3.50
N GLN A 360 -9.71 24.50 3.15
CA GLN A 360 -10.42 25.22 2.09
C GLN A 360 -11.10 26.48 2.62
N ALA A 361 -11.46 26.50 3.90
CA ALA A 361 -12.08 27.64 4.58
C ALA A 361 -11.12 28.84 4.73
N GLU A 362 -9.80 28.60 4.70
CA GLU A 362 -8.78 29.63 4.84
C GLU A 362 -7.86 29.69 3.62
N ASN A 363 -7.74 30.89 3.04
CA ASN A 363 -6.87 31.13 1.89
C ASN A 363 -5.44 31.51 2.34
N THR A 364 -4.72 30.56 2.96
CA THR A 364 -3.32 30.78 3.41
C THR A 364 -2.34 30.82 2.24
N ASN A 365 -1.41 31.78 2.26
CA ASN A 365 -0.27 31.85 1.33
C ASN A 365 0.92 31.02 1.85
N ILE A 366 1.94 30.82 1.00
CA ILE A 366 3.23 30.29 1.46
C ILE A 366 3.77 31.18 2.59
N GLY A 367 4.29 30.55 3.63
CA GLY A 367 4.80 31.21 4.83
C GLY A 367 3.73 31.62 5.83
N GLN A 368 2.46 31.28 5.59
CA GLN A 368 1.35 31.57 6.50
C GLN A 368 0.78 30.28 7.07
N LEU A 369 0.80 30.19 8.40
CA LEU A 369 0.10 29.18 9.16
C LEU A 369 -1.25 29.72 9.65
N SER A 370 -2.28 28.86 9.75
CA SER A 370 -3.57 29.26 10.30
C SER A 370 -3.41 29.76 11.74
N ALA A 371 -4.24 30.71 12.16
CA ALA A 371 -4.16 31.26 13.52
C ALA A 371 -4.32 30.17 14.60
N LYS A 372 -5.09 29.13 14.29
CA LYS A 372 -5.33 27.98 15.18
C LYS A 372 -4.08 27.15 15.48
N LEU A 373 -3.05 27.21 14.62
CA LEU A 373 -1.84 26.39 14.75
C LEU A 373 -0.62 27.17 15.23
N LYS A 374 -0.63 28.52 15.22
CA LYS A 374 0.55 29.37 15.52
C LYS A 374 1.21 29.11 16.87
N HIS A 375 0.45 28.68 17.86
CA HIS A 375 0.93 28.41 19.22
C HIS A 375 0.73 26.96 19.65
N VAL A 376 0.44 26.08 18.69
CA VAL A 376 0.25 24.66 18.94
C VAL A 376 1.61 23.96 18.73
N PRO A 377 2.05 23.11 19.67
CA PRO A 377 3.27 22.34 19.47
C PRO A 377 3.12 21.39 18.28
N TYR A 378 4.21 21.19 17.56
CA TYR A 378 4.28 20.24 16.44
C TYR A 378 5.51 19.36 16.57
N GLN A 379 5.51 18.25 15.84
CA GLN A 379 6.66 17.38 15.64
C GLN A 379 7.05 17.36 14.17
N VAL A 380 8.36 17.35 13.88
CA VAL A 380 8.85 17.04 12.53
C VAL A 380 8.89 15.52 12.38
N VAL A 381 7.89 14.96 11.71
CA VAL A 381 7.71 13.49 11.59
C VAL A 381 8.35 12.89 10.34
N TYR A 382 8.74 13.74 9.39
CA TYR A 382 9.50 13.34 8.21
C TYR A 382 10.25 14.55 7.64
N ALA A 383 11.49 14.32 7.19
CA ALA A 383 12.31 15.33 6.54
C ALA A 383 12.93 14.74 5.27
N TYR A 384 12.59 15.32 4.12
CA TYR A 384 13.14 14.97 2.82
C TYR A 384 14.28 15.91 2.47
N GLN A 385 15.43 15.34 2.11
CA GLN A 385 16.51 16.03 1.44
C GLN A 385 16.69 15.39 0.06
N PRO A 386 16.70 16.18 -1.02
CA PRO A 386 17.06 15.68 -2.34
C PRO A 386 18.41 14.97 -2.28
N PRO A 387 18.57 13.80 -2.93
CA PRO A 387 19.88 13.18 -3.02
C PRO A 387 20.84 14.18 -3.70
N LEU A 388 22.01 14.38 -3.10
CA LEU A 388 23.11 15.08 -3.77
C LEU A 388 23.32 14.36 -5.11
N PHE A 389 23.18 15.08 -6.22
CA PHE A 389 23.37 14.52 -7.55
C PHE A 389 24.64 13.65 -7.56
N ARG A 390 24.49 12.38 -7.94
CA ARG A 390 25.62 11.50 -8.27
C ARG A 390 25.95 11.66 -9.74
#